data_AF-A0AAW1A5H5-F1
#
_entry.id   AF-A0AAW1A5H5-F1
#
_cell.length_a   1.000
_cell.length_b   1.000
_cell.length_c   1.000
_cell.angle_alpha   90.00
_cell.angle_beta   90.00
_cell.angle_gamma   90.00
#
_symmetry.space_group_name_H-M   'P 1'
#
loop_
_entity.id
_entity.type
_entity.pdbx_description
1 polymer ?
#
loop_
_entity_poly.entity_id
_entity_poly.type
_entity_poly.pdbx_seq_one_letter_code
_entity_poly.pdbx_strand_id
1 'polypeptide(L)'
;MGRIQEITDFIRDFDLIVSQETWIEKKDLQGLMWKLDERFYWAANATIRSKARGRASGGQLLGIKKNLKWGPEEELEYGVQ
;
A
#
# COMPACT_ATOMS: atom_id res chain seq x y z
N MET A 1 -15.92 19.49 -2.57
CA MET A 1 -14.89 18.48 -2.91
C MET A 1 -15.31 17.16 -2.26
N GLY A 2 -15.11 16.01 -2.90
CA GLY A 2 -15.49 14.73 -2.31
C GLY A 2 -14.39 14.22 -1.37
N ARG A 3 -14.74 13.55 -0.26
CA ARG A 3 -13.80 12.97 0.73
C ARG A 3 -12.69 12.12 0.10
N ILE A 4 -12.95 11.45 -1.01
CA ILE A 4 -11.96 10.64 -1.73
C ILE A 4 -10.85 11.52 -2.33
N GLN A 5 -11.22 12.66 -2.91
CA GLN A 5 -10.25 13.59 -3.52
C GLN A 5 -9.34 14.19 -2.45
N GLU A 6 -9.90 14.55 -1.30
CA GLU A 6 -9.14 15.09 -0.16
C GLU A 6 -8.12 14.07 0.37
N ILE A 7 -8.50 12.79 0.50
CA ILE A 7 -7.57 11.74 0.92
C ILE A 7 -6.50 11.51 -0.14
N THR A 8 -6.87 11.47 -1.43
CA THR A 8 -5.91 11.31 -2.53
C THR A 8 -4.90 12.46 -2.58
N ASP A 9 -5.35 13.69 -2.37
CA ASP A 9 -4.46 14.85 -2.34
C ASP A 9 -3.56 14.83 -1.11
N PHE A 10 -4.10 14.44 0.05
CA PHE A 10 -3.31 14.27 1.28
C PHE A 10 -2.20 13.22 1.13
N ILE A 11 -2.48 12.05 0.55
CA ILE A 11 -1.47 10.98 0.47
C ILE A 11 -0.31 11.29 -0.50
N ARG A 12 -0.48 12.24 -1.43
CA ARG A 12 0.53 12.61 -2.44
C ARG A 12 1.78 13.27 -1.85
N ASP A 13 1.65 13.85 -0.66
CA ASP A 13 2.75 14.51 0.04
C ASP A 13 3.71 13.51 0.72
N PHE A 14 3.33 12.23 0.77
CA PHE A 14 4.15 11.18 1.38
C PHE A 14 4.90 10.37 0.32
N ASP A 15 6.06 9.85 0.70
CA ASP A 15 6.86 8.96 -0.16
C ASP A 15 6.57 7.47 0.10
N LEU A 16 6.15 7.15 1.33
CA LEU A 16 5.75 5.82 1.76
C LEU A 16 4.39 5.90 2.45
N ILE A 17 3.45 5.06 2.00
CA ILE A 17 2.11 4.93 2.58
C ILE A 17 1.97 3.51 3.10
N VAL A 18 1.65 3.36 4.38
CA VAL A 18 1.33 2.06 4.99
C VAL A 18 -0.04 2.16 5.62
N SER A 19 -0.97 1.34 5.15
CA SER A 19 -2.29 1.16 5.78
C SER A 19 -2.42 -0.28 6.25
N GLN A 20 -2.82 -0.43 7.50
CA GLN A 20 -3.11 -1.70 8.14
C GLN A 20 -4.58 -1.78 8.47
N GLU A 21 -5.09 -2.98 8.68
CA GLU A 21 -6.51 -3.21 8.93
C GLU A 21 -7.34 -2.58 7.81
N THR A 22 -7.12 -3.05 6.57
CA THR A 22 -7.82 -2.53 5.38
C THR A 22 -9.18 -3.21 5.18
N TRP A 23 -9.38 -4.41 5.74
CA TRP A 23 -10.65 -5.16 5.64
C TRP A 23 -11.05 -5.52 4.21
N ILE A 24 -10.12 -5.44 3.25
CA ILE A 24 -10.37 -5.67 1.83
C ILE A 24 -10.21 -7.16 1.51
N GLU A 25 -11.26 -7.79 0.97
CA GLU A 25 -11.21 -9.19 0.53
C GLU A 25 -10.54 -9.32 -0.85
N LYS A 26 -10.00 -10.51 -1.16
CA LYS A 26 -9.25 -10.75 -2.41
C LYS A 26 -10.04 -10.41 -3.69
N LYS A 27 -11.35 -10.65 -3.69
CA LYS A 27 -12.25 -10.36 -4.82
C LYS A 27 -12.35 -8.87 -5.15
N ASP A 28 -12.23 -8.01 -4.13
CA ASP A 28 -12.39 -6.55 -4.27
C ASP A 28 -11.05 -5.86 -4.48
N LEU A 29 -9.93 -6.55 -4.18
CA LEU A 29 -8.59 -5.99 -4.21
C LEU A 29 -8.18 -5.51 -5.61
N GLN A 30 -8.47 -6.29 -6.66
CA GLN A 30 -8.10 -5.92 -8.03
C GLN A 30 -8.77 -4.61 -8.46
N GLY A 31 -10.06 -4.45 -8.16
CA GLY A 31 -10.81 -3.23 -8.47
C GLY A 31 -10.35 -2.02 -7.67
N LEU A 32 -9.86 -2.23 -6.44
CA LEU A 32 -9.24 -1.17 -5.65
C LEU A 32 -7.92 -0.73 -6.28
N MET A 33 -7.03 -1.66 -6.65
CA MET A 33 -5.69 -1.35 -7.18
C MET A 33 -5.76 -0.42 -8.40
N TRP A 34 -6.77 -0.58 -9.26
CA TRP A 34 -6.96 0.27 -10.43
C TRP A 34 -7.42 1.70 -10.13
N LYS A 35 -7.90 1.98 -8.91
CA LYS A 35 -8.37 3.30 -8.48
C LYS A 35 -7.33 4.07 -7.68
N LEU A 36 -6.24 3.43 -7.29
CA LEU A 36 -5.19 4.07 -6.52
C LEU A 36 -4.33 4.97 -7.39
N ASP A 37 -3.74 5.98 -6.78
CA ASP A 37 -2.94 6.98 -7.49
C ASP A 37 -1.72 6.32 -8.16
N GLU A 38 -1.59 6.52 -9.47
CA GLU A 38 -0.54 5.90 -10.29
C GLU A 38 0.88 6.40 -10.01
N ARG A 39 1.04 7.46 -9.21
CA ARG A 39 2.36 7.97 -8.78
C ARG A 39 3.08 7.02 -7.83
N PHE A 40 2.36 6.03 -7.30
CA PHE A 40 2.88 5.02 -6.38
C PHE A 40 2.91 3.65 -7.04
N TYR A 41 3.88 2.82 -6.66
CA TYR A 41 3.81 1.37 -6.76
C TYR A 41 3.00 0.84 -5.58
N TRP A 42 1.96 0.07 -5.88
CA TRP A 42 1.07 -0.49 -4.86
C TRP A 42 1.30 -1.98 -4.68
N ALA A 43 1.39 -2.40 -3.43
CA ALA A 43 1.36 -3.80 -3.02
C ALA A 43 0.34 -3.97 -1.90
N ALA A 44 -0.37 -5.09 -1.89
CA ALA A 44 -1.41 -5.31 -0.90
C ALA A 44 -1.56 -6.78 -0.52
N ASN A 45 -1.83 -7.00 0.77
CA ASN A 45 -2.26 -8.28 1.30
C ASN A 45 -3.76 -8.19 1.59
N ALA A 46 -4.55 -8.99 0.89
CA ALA A 46 -5.97 -9.11 1.18
C ALA A 46 -6.21 -9.70 2.57
N THR A 47 -7.36 -9.39 3.14
CA THR A 47 -7.84 -10.06 4.35
C THR A 47 -8.13 -11.52 4.10
N ILE A 48 -7.87 -12.32 5.13
CA ILE A 48 -8.16 -13.75 5.16
C ILE A 48 -9.26 -13.95 6.20
N ARG A 49 -10.29 -14.72 5.81
CA ARG A 49 -11.29 -15.18 6.77
C ARG A 49 -10.71 -16.33 7.59
N SER A 50 -10.56 -16.11 8.89
CA SER A 50 -10.18 -17.16 9.84
C SER A 50 -11.37 -18.03 10.28
N LYS A 51 -12.61 -17.56 10.09
CA LYS A 51 -13.85 -18.26 10.47
C LYS A 51 -14.92 -18.20 9.38
N ALA A 52 -15.80 -19.19 9.35
CA ALA A 52 -16.92 -19.27 8.40
C ALA A 52 -17.99 -18.19 8.62
N ARG A 53 -18.16 -17.69 9.85
CA ARG A 53 -19.06 -16.59 10.22
C ARG A 53 -18.26 -15.41 10.78
N GLY A 54 -18.62 -14.18 10.38
CA GLY A 54 -17.98 -12.94 10.80
C GLY A 54 -17.37 -12.14 9.64
N ARG A 55 -16.81 -10.96 9.95
CA ARG A 55 -16.05 -10.15 8.98
C ARG A 55 -14.64 -10.70 8.84
N ALA A 56 -14.09 -10.64 7.62
CA ALA A 56 -12.65 -10.82 7.42
C ALA A 56 -11.90 -9.69 8.15
N SER A 57 -10.70 -9.98 8.67
CA SER A 57 -9.91 -9.06 9.50
C SER A 57 -8.48 -8.94 8.97
N GLY A 58 -7.80 -7.86 9.34
CA GLY A 58 -6.44 -7.58 8.92
C GLY A 58 -6.37 -6.88 7.57
N GLY A 59 -5.38 -7.29 6.77
CA GLY A 59 -5.11 -6.73 5.45
C GLY A 59 -4.15 -5.54 5.54
N GLN A 60 -3.34 -5.40 4.49
CA GLN A 60 -2.31 -4.37 4.42
C GLN A 60 -2.29 -3.78 3.02
N LEU A 61 -2.02 -2.48 2.94
CA LEU A 61 -1.78 -1.75 1.70
C LEU A 61 -0.51 -0.93 1.86
N LEU A 62 0.40 -1.08 0.90
CA LEU A 62 1.67 -0.40 0.82
C LEU A 62 1.72 0.40 -0.48
N GLY A 63 2.00 1.69 -0.39
CA GLY A 63 2.26 2.57 -1.53
C GLY A 63 3.68 3.14 -1.45
N ILE A 64 4.50 2.91 -2.47
CA ILE A 64 5.85 3.46 -2.57
C ILE A 64 5.89 4.41 -3.76
N LYS A 65 6.26 5.67 -3.53
CA LYS A 65 6.30 6.67 -4.61
C LYS A 65 7.32 6.27 -5.68
N LYS A 66 6.95 6.30 -6.95
CA LYS A 66 7.76 5.73 -8.04
C LYS A 66 9.11 6.41 -8.24
N ASN A 67 9.21 7.69 -7.90
CA ASN A 67 10.45 8.47 -7.99
C ASN A 67 11.23 8.53 -6.68
N LEU A 68 10.82 7.75 -5.66
CA LEU A 68 11.56 7.64 -4.43
C LEU A 68 12.90 6.96 -4.70
N LYS A 69 13.98 7.73 -4.59
CA LYS A 69 15.34 7.19 -4.50
C LYS A 69 15.56 6.75 -3.05
N TRP A 70 15.75 5.46 -2.84
CA TRP A 70 16.01 4.89 -1.53
C TRP A 70 17.04 3.76 -1.63
N GLY A 71 17.85 3.61 -0.59
CA GLY A 71 19.04 2.76 -0.57
C GLY A 71 20.27 3.58 -0.16
N PRO A 72 21.34 2.93 0.32
CA PRO A 72 22.61 3.63 0.51
C PRO A 72 23.09 4.12 -0.87
N GLU A 73 23.40 5.42 -1.00
CA GLU A 73 24.01 6.00 -2.22
C GLU A 73 25.48 5.58 -2.41
N GLU A 74 25.99 4.73 -1.52
CA GLU A 74 27.30 4.10 -1.61
C GLU A 74 27.09 2.58 -1.69
N GLU A 75 27.61 1.94 -2.74
CA GLU A 75 27.89 0.51 -2.70
C GLU A 75 28.62 0.25 -1.38
N LEU A 76 28.04 -0.59 -0.50
CA LEU A 76 28.74 -1.05 0.69
C LEU A 76 29.96 -1.85 0.22
N GLU A 77 31.11 -1.18 0.04
CA GLU A 77 32.39 -1.76 -0.39
C GLU A 77 32.88 -2.88 0.55
N TYR A 78 32.27 -3.07 1.72
CA TYR A 78 32.71 -4.01 2.76
C TYR A 78 31.58 -4.89 3.31
N GLY A 79 30.77 -5.47 2.42
CA GLY A 79 29.52 -6.15 2.80
C GLY A 79 29.40 -7.66 2.55
N VAL A 80 30.47 -8.40 2.24
CA VAL A 80 30.46 -9.87 2.27
C VAL A 80 31.80 -10.36 2.83
N GLN A 81 31.80 -10.80 4.09
CA GLN A 81 32.84 -11.67 4.64
C GLN A 81 32.35 -13.12 4.60
#